data_AF-A0A7S1ZS12-F1
#
_entry.id   AF-A0A7S1ZS12-F1
#
_cell.length_a   1.000
_cell.length_b   1.000
_cell.length_c   1.000
_cell.angle_alpha   90.00
_cell.angle_beta   90.00
_cell.angle_gamma   90.00
#
_symmetry.space_group_name_H-M   'P 1'
#
loop_
_entity.id
_entity.type
_entity.pdbx_description
1 polymer ?
#
loop_
_entity_poly.entity_id
_entity_poly.type
_entity_poly.pdbx_seq_one_letter_code
_entity_poly.pdbx_strand_id
1 'polypeptide(L)'
;LKNTKNKHTRLKNMNSNNSNNNTQNREFDLIIWGATGFTGKLACAYLSNDRSKFYSYNLQNVCTSQNKKDRRTIKWAVAGRSKSKLSSLLSSVSAPSSTPIFVIPSIDDANKPLIDDMVSKTK
;
A
#
# COMPACT_ATOMS: atom_id res chain seq x y z
N LEU A 1 9.84 37.90 -62.17
CA LEU A 1 10.59 37.59 -60.93
C LEU A 1 9.65 36.87 -59.97
N LYS A 2 9.80 35.55 -59.80
CA LYS A 2 8.98 34.74 -58.89
C LYS A 2 9.77 34.42 -57.62
N ASN A 3 9.11 34.75 -56.53
CA ASN A 3 9.33 34.51 -55.11
C ASN A 3 9.74 33.05 -54.76
N THR A 4 10.82 32.84 -54.00
CA THR A 4 10.98 31.65 -53.12
C THR A 4 11.86 31.98 -51.91
N LYS A 5 11.21 32.10 -50.74
CA LYS A 5 11.80 32.24 -49.41
C LYS A 5 12.28 30.86 -48.94
N ASN A 6 13.59 30.59 -48.90
CA ASN A 6 14.13 29.40 -48.24
C ASN A 6 14.34 29.69 -46.75
N LYS A 7 13.33 29.30 -45.96
CA LYS A 7 13.40 29.24 -44.50
C LYS A 7 14.32 28.07 -44.11
N HIS A 8 15.53 28.37 -43.64
CA HIS A 8 16.35 27.39 -42.94
C HIS A 8 15.76 27.16 -41.54
N THR A 9 14.79 26.25 -41.45
CA THR A 9 14.27 25.73 -40.20
C THR A 9 15.31 24.83 -39.54
N ARG A 10 15.96 25.35 -38.50
CA ARG A 10 16.74 24.56 -37.53
C ARG A 10 15.76 23.62 -36.82
N LEU A 11 15.73 22.35 -37.25
CA LEU A 11 15.05 21.28 -36.53
C LEU A 11 15.71 21.16 -35.16
N LYS A 12 15.10 21.77 -34.14
CA LYS A 12 15.39 21.43 -32.75
C LYS A 12 14.88 20.01 -32.56
N ASN A 13 15.79 19.07 -32.48
CA ASN A 13 15.52 17.71 -32.04
C ASN A 13 14.95 17.79 -30.62
N MET A 14 13.62 17.85 -30.49
CA MET A 14 12.90 17.68 -29.24
C MET A 14 12.93 16.18 -28.93
N ASN A 15 14.06 15.71 -28.39
CA ASN A 15 14.05 14.42 -27.72
C ASN A 15 13.22 14.61 -26.45
N SER A 16 12.04 13.98 -26.50
CA SER A 16 11.02 13.94 -25.47
C SER A 16 11.64 13.64 -24.11
N ASN A 17 11.54 14.61 -23.20
CA ASN A 17 11.68 14.39 -21.78
C ASN A 17 10.49 13.52 -21.34
N ASN A 18 10.57 12.21 -21.55
CA ASN A 18 9.65 11.29 -20.91
C ASN A 18 10.18 10.96 -19.53
N SER A 19 10.23 11.98 -18.66
CA SER A 19 10.34 11.75 -17.22
C SER A 19 8.98 11.24 -16.74
N ASN A 20 8.69 9.97 -17.04
CA ASN A 20 7.67 9.23 -16.30
C ASN A 20 8.25 8.96 -14.91
N ASN A 21 8.35 10.01 -14.10
CA ASN A 21 8.41 9.88 -12.65
C ASN A 21 7.02 9.42 -12.21
N ASN A 22 6.73 8.15 -12.53
CA ASN A 22 5.60 7.40 -12.03
C ASN A 22 5.93 7.04 -10.58
N THR A 23 6.18 8.06 -9.75
CA THR A 23 6.06 7.94 -8.31
C THR A 23 4.56 7.80 -8.06
N GLN A 24 4.03 6.63 -8.39
CA GLN A 24 2.72 6.18 -7.94
C GLN A 24 2.68 6.52 -6.46
N ASN A 25 1.63 7.20 -6.02
CA ASN A 25 1.51 7.63 -4.63
C ASN A 25 1.33 6.39 -3.75
N ARG A 26 2.43 5.75 -3.36
CA ARG A 26 2.42 4.47 -2.65
C ARG A 26 2.12 4.72 -1.19
N GLU A 27 0.83 4.70 -0.90
CA GLU A 27 0.21 5.09 0.37
C GLU A 27 0.53 4.10 1.49
N PHE A 28 0.59 2.80 1.18
CA PHE A 28 0.80 1.73 2.14
C PHE A 28 2.20 1.14 2.02
N ASP A 29 2.80 0.87 3.18
CA ASP A 29 4.03 0.08 3.27
C ASP A 29 3.70 -1.43 3.21
N LEU A 30 2.49 -1.83 3.64
CA LEU A 30 2.06 -3.23 3.65
C LEU A 30 0.54 -3.36 3.44
N ILE A 31 0.12 -4.29 2.60
CA ILE A 31 -1.27 -4.75 2.53
C ILE A 31 -1.31 -6.24 2.87
N ILE A 32 -2.08 -6.62 3.89
CA ILE A 32 -2.23 -8.03 4.29
C ILE A 32 -3.38 -8.65 3.50
N TRP A 33 -3.02 -9.41 2.46
CA TRP A 33 -3.97 -10.30 1.79
C TRP A 33 -4.26 -11.53 2.65
N GLY A 34 -5.53 -11.93 2.74
CA GLY A 34 -5.91 -13.10 3.52
C GLY A 34 -5.87 -12.85 5.03
N ALA A 35 -6.07 -11.60 5.46
CA ALA A 35 -6.05 -11.18 6.86
C ALA A 35 -6.96 -12.02 7.78
N THR A 36 -8.05 -12.59 7.25
CA THR A 36 -8.98 -13.42 8.02
C THR A 36 -8.51 -14.86 8.26
N GLY A 37 -7.41 -15.30 7.63
CA GLY A 37 -6.79 -16.61 7.86
C GLY A 37 -5.99 -16.65 9.17
N PHE A 38 -5.58 -17.83 9.63
CA PHE A 38 -4.89 -18.00 10.92
C PHE A 38 -3.68 -17.05 11.07
N THR A 39 -2.74 -17.10 10.14
CA THR A 39 -1.53 -16.24 10.14
C THR A 39 -1.85 -14.76 9.91
N GLY A 40 -2.84 -14.47 9.07
CA GLY A 40 -3.25 -13.09 8.78
C GLY A 40 -3.76 -12.37 10.03
N LYS A 41 -4.53 -13.07 10.87
CA LYS A 41 -5.03 -12.50 12.14
C LYS A 41 -3.88 -12.15 13.09
N LEU A 42 -2.85 -13.02 13.17
CA LEU A 42 -1.64 -12.76 13.96
C LEU A 42 -0.89 -11.54 13.46
N ALA A 43 -0.70 -11.43 12.14
CA ALA A 43 -0.04 -10.28 11.53
C ALA A 43 -0.79 -8.97 11.83
N CYS A 44 -2.13 -8.96 11.68
CA CYS A 44 -2.95 -7.79 12.01
C CYS A 44 -2.88 -7.42 13.50
N ALA A 45 -2.89 -8.41 14.40
CA ALA A 45 -2.76 -8.17 15.84
C ALA A 45 -1.41 -7.53 16.20
N TYR A 46 -0.34 -8.01 15.57
CA TYR A 46 1.00 -7.46 15.75
C TYR A 46 1.10 -6.01 15.26
N LEU A 47 0.56 -5.71 14.08
CA LEU A 47 0.56 -4.34 13.52
C LEU A 47 -0.35 -3.37 14.28
N SER A 48 -1.43 -3.88 14.88
CA SER A 48 -2.31 -3.09 15.76
C SER A 48 -1.67 -2.79 17.12
N ASN A 49 -0.43 -3.25 17.34
CA ASN A 49 0.32 -3.13 18.59
C ASN A 49 -0.46 -3.71 19.79
N ASP A 50 -1.32 -4.69 19.54
CA ASP A 50 -2.02 -5.44 20.58
C ASP A 50 -1.09 -6.54 21.11
N ARG A 51 -0.13 -6.09 21.92
CA ARG A 51 0.91 -6.91 22.55
C ARG A 51 0.35 -7.94 23.54
N SER A 52 -0.96 -7.94 23.78
CA SER A 52 -1.64 -8.79 24.76
C SER A 52 -2.20 -10.10 24.17
N LYS A 53 -2.33 -10.21 22.84
CA LYS A 53 -3.15 -11.28 22.23
C LYS A 53 -2.42 -12.58 21.88
N PHE A 54 -1.09 -12.62 21.85
CA PHE A 54 -0.36 -13.85 21.56
C PHE A 54 0.91 -13.97 22.40
N TYR A 55 1.07 -15.11 23.06
CA TYR A 55 2.28 -15.52 23.78
C TYR A 55 3.48 -15.56 22.82
N SER A 56 4.15 -14.43 22.61
CA SER A 56 5.49 -14.46 21.99
C SER A 56 6.26 -13.19 22.28
N TYR A 57 7.30 -13.38 23.10
CA TYR A 57 8.42 -12.49 23.39
C TYR A 57 8.12 -11.08 23.89
N ASN A 58 8.54 -10.84 25.13
CA ASN A 58 8.70 -9.51 25.68
C ASN A 58 9.75 -8.73 24.86
N LEU A 59 9.30 -7.97 23.85
CA LEU A 59 10.13 -7.05 23.07
C LEU A 59 10.42 -5.74 23.82
N GLN A 60 10.24 -5.66 25.15
CA GLN A 60 10.57 -4.44 25.91
C GLN A 60 12.04 -4.01 25.77
N ASN A 61 12.92 -4.86 25.21
CA ASN A 61 14.34 -4.54 25.00
C ASN A 61 14.78 -4.44 23.53
N VAL A 62 13.89 -4.56 22.54
CA VAL A 62 14.29 -4.58 21.10
C VAL A 62 13.90 -3.31 20.35
N CYS A 63 13.14 -2.41 20.97
CA CYS A 63 12.80 -1.12 20.38
C CYS A 63 12.65 -0.01 21.44
N THR A 64 13.49 -0.04 22.47
CA THR A 64 13.68 1.08 23.40
C THR A 64 14.70 2.07 22.87
N SER A 65 14.50 2.56 21.63
CA SER A 65 15.00 3.92 21.36
C SER A 65 14.19 4.83 22.28
N GLN A 66 14.84 5.41 23.30
CA GLN A 66 14.21 6.38 24.19
C GLN A 66 13.69 7.60 23.42
N ASN A 67 14.15 7.79 22.18
CA ASN A 67 13.58 8.72 21.24
C ASN A 67 12.32 8.16 20.57
N LYS A 68 11.17 8.69 20.97
CA LYS A 68 9.85 8.54 20.30
C LYS A 68 9.91 8.83 18.79
N LYS A 69 10.96 9.54 18.32
CA LYS A 69 11.21 9.95 16.93
C LYS A 69 11.60 8.80 15.98
N ASP A 70 12.11 7.67 16.49
CA ASP A 70 12.58 6.55 15.65
C ASP A 70 11.54 5.44 15.45
N ARG A 71 10.36 5.55 16.09
CA ARG A 71 9.26 4.62 15.86
C ARG A 71 8.64 4.92 14.50
N ARG A 72 9.17 4.30 13.45
CA ARG A 72 8.53 4.32 12.12
C ARG A 72 7.15 3.67 12.21
N THR A 73 6.11 4.48 12.08
CA THR A 73 4.74 3.99 11.95
C THR A 73 4.58 3.34 10.59
N ILE A 74 4.37 2.02 10.57
CA ILE A 74 4.06 1.28 9.33
C ILE A 74 2.64 1.63 8.91
N LYS A 75 2.46 2.15 7.70
CA LYS A 75 1.14 2.36 7.09
C LYS A 75 0.67 1.05 6.48
N TRP A 76 -0.42 0.49 6.99
CA TRP A 76 -0.90 -0.81 6.55
C TRP A 76 -2.41 -0.82 6.27
N ALA A 77 -2.83 -1.79 5.46
CA ALA A 77 -4.23 -2.08 5.16
C ALA A 77 -4.47 -3.59 5.08
N VAL A 78 -5.74 -4.00 5.03
CA VAL A 78 -6.13 -5.41 4.89
C VAL A 78 -6.88 -5.65 3.59
N ALA A 79 -6.71 -6.84 3.00
CA ALA A 79 -7.37 -7.22 1.77
C ALA A 79 -7.96 -8.64 1.84
N GLY A 80 -9.09 -8.84 1.19
CA GLY A 80 -9.71 -10.16 1.05
C GLY A 80 -11.12 -10.15 0.48
N ARG A 81 -11.78 -11.31 0.53
CA ARG A 81 -13.05 -11.54 -0.18
C ARG A 81 -14.30 -11.05 0.52
N SER A 82 -14.25 -10.87 1.85
CA SER A 82 -15.43 -10.62 2.67
C SER A 82 -15.21 -9.41 3.57
N LYS A 83 -15.91 -8.31 3.25
CA LYS A 83 -15.87 -7.06 4.03
C LYS A 83 -16.25 -7.29 5.49
N SER A 84 -17.32 -8.04 5.75
CA SER A 84 -17.80 -8.33 7.11
C SER A 84 -16.74 -9.03 7.95
N LYS A 85 -16.11 -10.09 7.43
CA LYS A 85 -15.05 -10.80 8.14
C LYS A 85 -13.82 -9.93 8.41
N LEU A 86 -13.46 -9.04 7.46
CA LEU A 86 -12.35 -8.10 7.63
C LEU A 86 -12.66 -7.05 8.69
N SER A 87 -13.86 -6.46 8.67
CA SER A 87 -14.30 -5.50 9.70
C SER A 87 -14.33 -6.13 11.09
N SER A 88 -14.91 -7.34 11.23
CA SER A 88 -14.92 -8.08 12.49
C SER A 88 -13.50 -8.38 13.00
N LEU A 89 -12.57 -8.71 12.10
CA LEU A 89 -11.18 -8.91 12.46
C LEU A 89 -10.54 -7.62 13.00
N LEU A 90 -10.67 -6.51 12.28
CA LEU A 90 -10.07 -5.23 12.70
C LEU A 90 -10.58 -4.80 14.07
N SER A 91 -11.89 -4.94 14.33
CA SER A 91 -12.47 -4.72 15.66
C SER A 91 -11.90 -5.69 16.70
N SER A 92 -11.74 -6.97 16.35
CA SER A 92 -11.22 -7.98 17.28
C SER A 92 -9.76 -7.75 17.68
N VAL A 93 -8.95 -7.06 16.87
CA VAL A 93 -7.54 -6.76 17.16
C VAL A 93 -7.33 -5.31 17.61
N SER A 94 -8.42 -4.57 17.86
CA SER A 94 -8.37 -3.15 18.23
C SER A 94 -7.60 -2.29 17.22
N ALA A 95 -7.65 -2.66 15.93
CA ALA A 95 -7.04 -1.87 14.87
C ALA A 95 -7.71 -0.49 14.78
N PRO A 96 -7.00 0.56 14.31
CA PRO A 96 -7.60 1.86 14.05
C PRO A 96 -8.82 1.73 13.14
N SER A 97 -9.91 2.43 13.46
CA SER A 97 -11.13 2.45 12.62
C SER A 97 -10.88 3.02 11.22
N SER A 98 -9.80 3.78 11.05
CA SER A 98 -9.32 4.30 9.77
C SER A 98 -8.53 3.28 8.94
N THR A 99 -8.31 2.06 9.42
CA THR A 99 -7.55 1.02 8.69
C THR A 99 -8.27 0.65 7.39
N PRO A 100 -7.67 0.87 6.22
CA PRO A 100 -8.34 0.62 4.94
C PRO A 100 -8.60 -0.87 4.69
N ILE A 101 -9.71 -1.16 4.01
CA ILE A 101 -10.14 -2.51 3.64
C ILE A 101 -10.29 -2.58 2.12
N PHE A 102 -9.54 -3.47 1.48
CA PHE A 102 -9.67 -3.81 0.07
C PHE A 102 -10.49 -5.09 -0.10
N VAL A 103 -11.67 -4.98 -0.72
CA VAL A 103 -12.55 -6.11 -0.96
C VAL A 103 -12.39 -6.58 -2.38
N ILE A 104 -11.85 -7.78 -2.56
CA ILE A 104 -11.64 -8.41 -3.87
C ILE A 104 -12.30 -9.79 -3.79
N PRO A 105 -13.52 -9.96 -4.34
CA PRO A 105 -14.34 -11.16 -4.16
C PRO A 105 -13.69 -12.45 -4.66
N SER A 106 -12.96 -12.37 -5.79
CA SER A 106 -12.30 -13.50 -6.44
C SER A 106 -11.05 -13.03 -7.19
N ILE A 107 -10.17 -13.97 -7.50
CA ILE A 107 -8.97 -13.74 -8.32
C ILE A 107 -9.31 -14.23 -9.72
N ASP A 108 -9.88 -13.33 -10.52
CA ASP A 108 -10.26 -13.54 -11.91
C ASP A 108 -10.04 -12.27 -12.72
N ASP A 109 -10.19 -12.36 -14.05
CA ASP A 109 -9.97 -11.23 -14.95
C ASP A 109 -10.96 -10.08 -14.70
N ALA A 110 -12.16 -10.39 -14.21
CA ALA A 110 -13.17 -9.38 -13.89
C ALA A 110 -12.73 -8.50 -12.72
N ASN A 111 -12.00 -9.06 -11.75
CA ASN A 111 -11.50 -8.35 -10.57
C ASN A 111 -10.06 -7.85 -10.73
N LYS A 112 -9.39 -8.13 -11.86
CA LYS A 112 -8.03 -7.67 -12.14
C LYS A 112 -7.83 -6.16 -11.92
N PRO A 113 -8.76 -5.25 -12.30
CA PRO A 113 -8.61 -3.82 -12.04
C PRO A 113 -8.54 -3.48 -10.54
N LEU A 114 -9.24 -4.23 -9.68
CA LEU A 114 -9.21 -4.02 -8.23
C LEU A 114 -7.88 -4.48 -7.63
N ILE A 115 -7.33 -5.57 -8.17
CA ILE A 115 -6.00 -6.07 -7.78
C ILE A 115 -4.93 -5.07 -8.22
N ASP A 116 -5.02 -4.58 -9.46
CA ASP A 116 -4.08 -3.59 -10.00
C ASP A 116 -4.14 -2.27 -9.18
N ASP A 117 -5.33 -1.79 -8.81
CA ASP A 117 -5.50 -0.64 -7.90
C ASP A 117 -4.84 -0.88 -6.54
N MET A 118 -5.10 -2.04 -5.91
CA MET A 118 -4.50 -2.41 -4.63
C MET A 118 -2.97 -2.44 -4.70
N VAL A 119 -2.40 -3.06 -5.75
CA VAL A 119 -0.95 -3.16 -5.96
C VAL A 119 -0.33 -1.79 -6.23
N SER A 120 -1.01 -0.90 -6.95
CA SER A 120 -0.53 0.45 -7.23
C SER A 120 -0.35 1.31 -5.96
N LYS A 121 -1.09 0.99 -4.89
CA LYS A 121 -1.07 1.70 -3.61
C LYS A 121 0.02 1.23 -2.64
N THR A 122 0.75 0.17 -2.96
CA THR A 122 1.84 -0.38 -2.13
C THR A 122 3.22 -0.04 -2.65
N LYS A 123 4.16 0.32 -1.74
CA LYS A 123 5.55 0.71 -2.02
C LYS A 123 6.35 -0.30 -2.82
#